data_AF-A0A8H7NM08-F1
#
_entry.id   AF-A0A8H7NM08-F1
#
_cell.length_a   1.000
_cell.length_b   1.000
_cell.length_c   1.000
_cell.angle_alpha   90.00
_cell.angle_beta   90.00
_cell.angle_gamma   90.00
#
_symmetry.space_group_name_H-M   'P 1'
#
loop_
_entity.id
_entity.type
_entity.pdbx_description
1 polymer ?
#
loop_
_entity_poly.entity_id
_entity_poly.type
_entity_poly.pdbx_seq_one_letter_code
_entity_poly.pdbx_strand_id
1 'polypeptide(L)'
;MFYNPEVTSTPGEVIWKDLLHAMTSTGLFSVEKRGGSAWQFHRIDDDVRRVQFHEPHPDPKLPFEEARHYGRLLYRAYGWEGKMFVLKEKKGTKPSEALLAAEAS
;
A
#
# COMPACT_ATOMS: atom_id res chain seq x y z
N MET A 1 11.77 -15.00 14.29
CA MET A 1 11.98 -14.12 13.11
C MET A 1 13.16 -14.68 12.34
N PHE A 2 13.02 -14.88 11.02
CA PHE A 2 14.13 -15.28 10.15
C PHE A 2 14.60 -14.05 9.36
N TYR A 3 15.89 -13.75 9.42
CA TYR A 3 16.54 -12.65 8.71
C TYR A 3 16.89 -13.11 7.30
N ASN A 4 16.40 -12.41 6.27
CA ASN A 4 16.77 -12.63 4.87
C ASN A 4 17.56 -11.40 4.37
N PRO A 5 18.87 -11.54 4.08
CA PRO A 5 19.72 -10.43 3.65
C PRO A 5 19.44 -9.95 2.21
N GLU A 6 18.68 -10.70 1.40
CA GLU A 6 18.30 -10.25 0.05
C GLU A 6 17.13 -9.25 0.05
N VAL A 7 16.45 -9.11 1.19
CA VAL A 7 15.33 -8.18 1.35
C VAL A 7 15.88 -6.85 1.85
N THR A 8 16.27 -5.98 0.93
CA THR A 8 16.86 -4.65 1.21
C THR A 8 15.86 -3.62 1.72
N SER A 9 14.56 -3.95 1.71
CA SER A 9 13.52 -3.21 2.43
C SER A 9 13.28 -3.96 3.73
N THR A 10 13.45 -3.33 4.89
CA THR A 10 13.06 -3.95 6.16
C THR A 10 11.63 -4.46 6.03
N PRO A 11 11.36 -5.79 6.16
CA PRO A 11 10.01 -6.31 6.02
C PRO A 11 9.10 -5.60 7.03
N GLY A 12 8.29 -4.67 6.54
CA GLY A 12 7.32 -3.93 7.34
C GLY A 12 7.43 -2.42 7.35
N GLU A 13 8.40 -1.78 6.68
CA GLU A 13 8.34 -0.33 6.47
C GLU A 13 7.52 -0.01 5.21
N VAL A 14 6.47 0.81 5.36
CA VAL A 14 5.62 1.26 4.23
C VAL A 14 5.89 2.74 4.00
N ILE A 15 6.26 3.14 2.79
CA ILE A 15 6.39 4.56 2.46
C ILE A 15 4.98 5.18 2.49
N TRP A 16 4.78 6.28 3.22
CA TRP A 16 3.46 6.91 3.38
C TRP A 16 2.76 7.16 2.04
N LYS A 17 3.50 7.66 1.04
CA LYS A 17 2.98 7.89 -0.32
C LYS A 17 2.51 6.61 -1.00
N ASP A 18 3.16 5.48 -0.76
CA ASP A 18 2.76 4.20 -1.32
C ASP A 18 1.47 3.71 -0.67
N LEU A 19 1.26 3.96 0.63
CA LEU A 19 -0.04 3.71 1.28
C LEU A 19 -1.16 4.56 0.65
N LEU A 20 -0.93 5.87 0.49
CA LEU A 20 -1.90 6.76 -0.17
C LEU A 20 -2.23 6.29 -1.59
N HIS A 21 -1.20 5.92 -2.36
CA HIS A 21 -1.36 5.41 -3.71
C HIS A 21 -2.14 4.10 -3.73
N ALA A 22 -1.77 3.14 -2.88
CA ALA A 22 -2.40 1.84 -2.81
C ALA A 22 -3.90 1.96 -2.45
N MET A 23 -4.24 2.81 -1.48
CA MET A 23 -5.64 3.06 -1.10
C MET A 23 -6.44 3.68 -2.24
N THR A 24 -5.95 4.75 -2.86
CA THR A 24 -6.66 5.46 -3.93
C THR A 24 -6.72 4.66 -5.24
N SER A 25 -5.70 3.82 -5.53
CA SER A 25 -5.63 3.01 -6.74
C SER A 25 -6.77 1.99 -6.88
N THR A 26 -7.44 1.67 -5.78
CA THR A 26 -8.57 0.73 -5.78
C THR A 26 -9.85 1.33 -6.33
N GLY A 27 -9.93 2.66 -6.42
CA GLY A 27 -11.14 3.39 -6.80
C GLY A 27 -12.27 3.31 -5.76
N LEU A 28 -12.04 2.68 -4.60
CA LEU A 28 -13.04 2.54 -3.54
C LEU A 28 -12.90 3.61 -2.44
N PHE A 29 -11.70 4.21 -2.32
CA PHE A 29 -11.37 5.13 -1.23
C PHE A 29 -11.01 6.52 -1.74
N SER A 30 -11.50 7.52 -1.01
CA SER A 30 -11.02 8.89 -1.06
C SER A 30 -10.10 9.17 0.12
N VAL A 31 -9.02 9.90 -0.16
CA VAL A 31 -8.00 10.26 0.84
C VAL A 31 -7.75 11.76 0.79
N GLU A 32 -7.98 12.44 1.90
CA GLU A 32 -7.96 13.90 2.01
C GLU A 32 -6.98 14.36 3.08
N LYS A 33 -6.17 15.37 2.76
CA LYS A 33 -5.30 16.02 3.74
C LYS A 33 -6.13 17.00 4.58
N ARG A 34 -6.19 16.80 5.89
CA ARG A 34 -6.97 17.64 6.82
C ARG A 34 -6.15 18.77 7.46
N GLY A 35 -4.85 18.84 7.15
CA GLY A 35 -3.91 19.83 7.68
C GLY A 35 -2.78 19.19 8.49
N GLY A 36 -1.61 19.83 8.51
CA GLY A 36 -0.41 19.27 9.16
C GLY A 36 -0.06 17.88 8.63
N SER A 37 0.18 16.94 9.54
CA SER A 37 0.40 15.51 9.25
C SER A 37 -0.90 14.69 9.22
N ALA A 38 -2.08 15.29 9.35
CA ALA A 38 -3.33 14.53 9.48
C ALA A 38 -4.00 14.27 8.12
N TRP A 39 -4.38 13.01 7.89
CA TRP A 39 -5.03 12.53 6.68
C TRP A 39 -6.29 11.74 7.02
N GLN A 40 -7.35 11.97 6.25
CA GLN A 40 -8.64 11.31 6.43
C GLN A 40 -8.92 10.36 5.27
N PHE A 41 -9.33 9.13 5.59
CA PHE A 41 -9.67 8.07 4.66
C PHE A 41 -11.14 7.71 4.83
N HIS A 42 -11.87 7.60 3.73
CA HIS A 42 -13.26 7.16 3.71
C HIS A 42 -13.56 6.45 2.40
N ARG A 43 -14.57 5.58 2.40
CA ARG A 43 -15.04 4.96 1.15
C ARG A 43 -15.87 5.97 0.37
N ILE A 44 -15.82 5.88 -0.95
CA ILE A 44 -16.58 6.78 -1.83
C ILE A 44 -18.09 6.49 -1.75
N ASP A 45 -18.48 5.25 -1.42
CA ASP A 45 -19.87 4.81 -1.25
C ASP A 45 -20.39 4.87 0.20
N ASP A 46 -19.56 5.31 1.15
CA ASP A 46 -19.93 5.46 2.57
C ASP A 46 -19.35 6.78 3.12
N ASP A 47 -20.21 7.81 3.16
CA ASP A 47 -19.84 9.14 3.64
C ASP A 47 -19.91 9.28 5.17
N VAL A 48 -20.41 8.26 5.87
CA VAL A 48 -20.61 8.27 7.32
C VAL A 48 -19.33 7.85 8.04
N ARG A 49 -18.66 6.80 7.57
CA ARG A 49 -17.46 6.27 8.22
C ARG A 49 -16.19 6.93 7.70
N ARG A 50 -15.39 7.44 8.63
CA ARG A 50 -14.10 8.10 8.36
C ARG A 50 -13.06 7.60 9.35
N VAL A 51 -11.84 7.37 8.88
CA VAL A 51 -10.68 7.08 9.74
C VAL A 51 -9.60 8.12 9.48
N GLN A 52 -8.92 8.54 10.54
CA GLN A 52 -7.85 9.52 10.48
C GLN A 52 -6.53 8.86 10.83
N PHE A 53 -5.53 9.08 9.99
CA PHE A 53 -4.16 8.61 10.18
C PHE A 53 -3.19 9.78 10.11
N HIS A 54 -2.01 9.61 10.70
CA HIS A 54 -0.97 10.62 10.70
C HIS A 54 0.17 10.21 9.78
N GLU A 55 0.53 11.11 8.86
CA GLU A 55 1.74 11.05 8.06
C GLU A 55 2.96 11.08 9.00
N PRO A 56 3.81 10.04 8.97
CA PRO A 56 5.04 10.01 9.74
C PRO A 56 5.95 11.20 9.40
N HIS A 57 6.56 11.79 10.44
CA HIS A 57 7.50 12.91 10.32
C HIS A 57 8.57 12.80 11.43
N PRO A 58 9.86 13.09 11.17
CA PRO A 58 10.44 13.61 9.92
C PRO A 58 10.61 12.59 8.79
N ASP A 59 10.71 11.30 9.11
CA ASP A 59 10.84 10.24 8.11
C ASP A 59 9.44 9.85 7.59
N PRO A 60 9.18 9.87 6.27
CA PRO A 60 7.90 9.46 5.69
C PRO A 60 7.64 7.94 5.71
N LYS A 61 8.56 7.14 6.25
CA LYS A 61 8.37 5.70 6.41
C LYS A 61 7.47 5.39 7.61
N LEU A 62 6.43 4.62 7.35
CA LEU A 62 5.53 4.08 8.35
C LEU A 62 6.13 2.80 8.94
N PRO A 63 6.39 2.74 10.25
CA PRO A 63 6.86 1.52 10.90
C PRO A 63 5.84 0.38 10.79
N PHE A 64 6.33 -0.86 10.85
CA PHE A 64 5.50 -2.07 10.70
C PHE A 64 4.31 -2.12 11.64
N GLU A 65 4.53 -1.78 12.91
CA GLU A 65 3.49 -1.83 13.93
C GLU A 65 2.35 -0.86 13.62
N GLU A 66 2.71 0.34 13.15
CA GLU A 66 1.77 1.39 12.78
C GLU A 66 1.03 1.04 11.48
N ALA A 67 1.74 0.53 10.47
CA ALA A 67 1.13 0.00 9.26
C ALA A 67 0.11 -1.11 9.56
N ARG A 68 0.45 -2.02 10.48
CA ARG A 68 -0.46 -3.10 10.92
C ARG A 68 -1.63 -2.55 11.74
N HIS A 69 -1.41 -1.50 12.54
CA HIS A 69 -2.47 -0.82 13.27
C HIS A 69 -3.48 -0.19 12.30
N TYR A 70 -3.02 0.51 11.27
CA TYR A 70 -3.89 1.11 10.24
C TYR A 70 -4.66 0.04 9.48
N GLY A 71 -4.01 -1.07 9.10
CA GLY A 71 -4.70 -2.20 8.49
C GLY A 71 -5.85 -2.75 9.37
N ARG A 72 -5.65 -2.89 10.68
CA ARG A 72 -6.71 -3.31 11.61
C ARG A 72 -7.85 -2.30 11.71
N LEU A 73 -7.54 -1.00 11.73
CA LEU A 73 -8.56 0.06 11.75
C LEU A 73 -9.38 0.08 10.46
N LEU A 74 -8.73 -0.06 9.30
CA LEU A 74 -9.40 -0.17 8.01
C LEU A 74 -10.27 -1.43 7.92
N TYR A 75 -9.80 -2.56 8.43
CA TYR A 75 -10.60 -3.79 8.50
C TYR A 75 -11.87 -3.59 9.34
N ARG A 76 -11.76 -2.96 10.51
CA ARG A 76 -12.91 -2.74 11.40
C ARG A 76 -13.90 -1.73 10.83
N ALA A 77 -13.42 -0.67 10.19
CA ALA A 77 -14.27 0.37 9.62
C ALA A 77 -14.95 -0.07 8.32
N TYR A 78 -14.23 -0.80 7.46
CA TYR A 78 -14.61 -0.99 6.05
C TYR A 78 -14.53 -2.44 5.56
N GLY A 79 -14.10 -3.39 6.38
CA GLY A 79 -13.82 -4.77 5.95
C GLY A 79 -12.56 -4.90 5.09
N TRP A 80 -11.66 -3.91 5.13
CA TRP A 80 -10.46 -3.87 4.31
C TRP A 80 -9.48 -5.02 4.60
N GLU A 81 -9.00 -5.67 3.54
CA GLU A 81 -8.09 -6.81 3.62
C GLU A 81 -7.04 -6.77 2.49
N GLY A 82 -5.92 -7.46 2.67
CA GLY A 82 -4.76 -7.36 1.77
C GLY A 82 -5.05 -7.71 0.30
N LYS A 83 -6.05 -8.56 0.03
CA LYS A 83 -6.44 -8.93 -1.33
C LYS A 83 -7.13 -7.80 -2.12
N MET A 84 -7.51 -6.71 -1.45
CA MET A 84 -8.09 -5.53 -2.10
C MET A 84 -7.03 -4.65 -2.75
N PHE A 85 -5.75 -4.84 -2.42
CA PHE A 85 -4.67 -4.16 -3.13
C PHE A 85 -4.47 -4.76 -4.52
N VAL A 86 -4.43 -3.89 -5.54
CA VAL A 86 -4.16 -4.29 -6.92
C VAL A 86 -2.66 -4.08 -7.19
N LEU A 87 -1.95 -5.16 -7.53
CA LEU A 87 -0.59 -5.03 -8.03
C LEU A 87 -0.67 -4.42 -9.44
N LYS A 88 -0.35 -3.13 -9.56
CA LYS A 88 -0.27 -2.51 -10.88
C LYS A 88 0.98 -3.04 -11.58
N GLU A 89 0.80 -3.64 -12.74
CA GLU A 89 1.94 -4.04 -13.57
C GLU A 89 2.83 -2.82 -13.84
N LYS A 90 4.13 -2.98 -13.61
CA LYS A 90 5.11 -1.97 -13.98
C LYS A 90 5.07 -1.84 -15.50
N LYS A 91 4.50 -0.75 -16.02
CA LYS A 91 4.55 -0.42 -17.46
C LYS A 91 6.03 -0.31 -17.84
N GLY A 92 6.56 -1.36 -18.50
CA GLY A 92 7.89 -1.33 -19.10
C GLY A 92 8.89 -2.42 -18.68
N THR A 93 8.47 -3.66 -18.46
CA THR A 93 9.35 -4.80 -18.75
C THR A 93 8.76 -5.52 -19.94
N LYS A 94 9.33 -5.25 -21.13
CA LYS A 94 9.13 -6.14 -22.29
C LYS A 94 9.52 -7.55 -21.83
N PRO A 95 8.74 -8.61 -22.12
CA PRO A 95 9.21 -9.96 -21.87
C PRO A 95 10.55 -10.10 -22.61
N SER A 96 11.60 -10.39 -21.85
CA SER A 96 12.89 -10.78 -22.38
C SER A 96 12.65 -11.93 -23.35
N GLU A 97 13.05 -11.72 -24.59
CA GLU A 97 12.98 -12.62 -25.73
C GLU A 97 13.96 -13.82 -25.55
N ALA A 98 13.99 -14.40 -24.35
CA ALA A 98 14.90 -15.46 -23.93
C ALA A 98 14.21 -16.83 -23.83
N LEU A 99 13.04 -17.00 -24.45
CA LEU A 99 12.33 -18.30 -24.47
C LEU A 99 11.98 -18.79 -25.89
N LEU A 100 12.72 -18.36 -26.92
CA LEU A 100 12.56 -18.84 -28.30
C LEU A 100 13.87 -19.41 -28.90
N ALA A 101 14.68 -20.09 -28.10
CA ALA A 101 15.87 -20.79 -28.58
C ALA A 101 16.06 -22.22 -28.04
N ALA A 102 15.03 -22.83 -27.43
CA ALA A 102 15.16 -24.15 -26.79
C ALA A 102 14.35 -25.29 -27.43
N GLU A 103 13.66 -25.09 -28.55
CA GLU A 103 12.85 -26.17 -29.18
C GLU A 103 13.07 -26.32 -30.70
N ALA A 104 14.31 -26.17 -31.17
CA ALA A 104 14.67 -26.57 -32.53
C ALA A 104 16.08 -27.21 -32.56
N SER A 105 16.18 -28.44 -32.08
CA SER A 105 17.24 -29.39 -32.46
C SER A 105 16.72 -30.82 -32.32
#